data_AF-A0A0N5BD43-F1
#
_entry.id   AF-A0A0N5BD43-F1
#
_cell.length_a   1.000
_cell.length_b   1.000
_cell.length_c   1.000
_cell.angle_alpha   90.00
_cell.angle_beta   90.00
_cell.angle_gamma   90.00
#
_symmetry.space_group_name_H-M   'P 1'
#
loop_
_entity.id
_entity.type
_entity.pdbx_description
1 polymer ?
#
loop_
_entity_poly.entity_id
_entity_poly.type
_entity_poly.pdbx_seq_one_letter_code
_entity_poly.pdbx_strand_id
1 'polypeptide(L)'
;MHNIQLGYLEKFIQFYNDITPLFALTWFTEIGHDYINQVEIADEDFEVFLFILGDHGHRFDDIIRTSIGRMEERLPFFSMSLPKNIRQQRKDIMNVVNKNSNALTSFWNFYVTLKDITNMDNNDFFEYNQSSIIDVYSKRGESLLRPINDKRNCKDANIPEEFCPCQQEISLPINDERSNILSRMFINYSNFILYNNTNVCEKLEIKKIHNIKMLLPFTEEKESFFQFI
;
A
#
# COMPACT_ATOMS: atom_id res chain seq x y z
N MET A 1 19.48 15.41 1.93
CA MET A 1 18.37 16.38 2.00
C MET A 1 17.48 16.18 3.23
N HIS A 2 17.33 14.93 3.68
CA HIS A 2 16.41 14.56 4.75
C HIS A 2 16.64 15.21 6.13
N ASN A 3 17.89 15.45 6.56
CA ASN A 3 18.19 16.10 7.85
C ASN A 3 17.59 17.51 7.96
N ILE A 4 17.49 18.25 6.85
CA ILE A 4 16.87 19.59 6.84
C ILE A 4 15.36 19.47 7.08
N GLN A 5 14.73 18.48 6.45
CA GLN A 5 13.30 18.23 6.57
C GLN A 5 12.92 17.71 7.96
N LEU A 6 13.74 16.82 8.54
CA LEU A 6 13.59 16.38 9.93
C LEU A 6 13.80 17.55 10.91
N GLY A 7 14.82 18.38 10.70
CA GLY A 7 15.03 19.58 11.53
C GLY A 7 13.88 20.60 11.44
N TYR A 8 13.19 20.69 10.30
CA TYR A 8 11.98 21.52 10.18
C TYR A 8 10.81 20.91 10.95
N LEU A 9 10.61 19.59 10.84
CA LEU A 9 9.58 18.87 11.58
C LEU A 9 9.80 18.99 13.09
N GLU A 10 11.05 18.84 13.56
CA GLU A 10 11.42 19.01 14.97
C GLU A 10 11.04 20.42 15.47
N LYS A 11 11.43 21.47 14.74
CA LYS A 11 11.09 22.85 15.10
C LYS A 11 9.59 23.10 15.11
N PHE A 12 8.86 22.52 14.16
CA PHE A 12 7.39 22.61 14.12
C PHE A 12 6.77 21.98 15.38
N ILE A 13 7.20 20.76 15.75
CA ILE A 13 6.72 20.06 16.94
C ILE A 13 7.06 20.85 18.21
N GLN A 14 8.30 21.36 18.32
CA GLN A 14 8.75 22.16 19.47
C GLN A 14 7.96 23.47 19.61
N PHE A 15 7.66 24.14 18.49
CA PHE A 15 6.94 25.41 18.51
C PHE A 15 5.46 25.26 18.90
N TYR A 16 4.83 24.15 18.51
CA TYR A 16 3.42 23.85 18.80
C TYR A 16 3.25 22.83 19.93
N ASN A 17 4.24 22.66 20.80
CA ASN A 17 4.24 21.66 21.87
C ASN A 17 3.05 21.80 22.86
N ASP A 18 2.50 23.00 23.00
CA ASP A 18 1.37 23.30 23.87
C ASP A 18 0.00 23.15 23.17
N ILE A 19 -0.02 22.87 21.85
CA ILE A 19 -1.24 22.71 21.04
C ILE A 19 -1.42 21.24 20.68
N THR A 20 -2.44 20.62 21.25
CA THR A 20 -2.79 19.21 20.97
C THR A 20 -4.28 19.09 20.60
N PRO A 21 -4.64 18.20 19.67
CA PRO A 21 -3.77 17.30 18.89
C PRO A 21 -3.05 18.02 17.73
N LEU A 22 -1.82 17.60 17.43
CA LEU A 22 -1.02 18.09 16.31
C LEU A 22 -0.98 17.04 15.18
N PHE A 23 -1.11 17.48 13.93
CA PHE A 23 -0.94 16.64 12.75
C PHE A 23 0.11 17.26 11.83
N ALA A 24 1.11 16.47 11.45
CA ALA A 24 2.14 16.85 10.50
C ALA A 24 2.24 15.80 9.39
N LEU A 25 2.25 16.25 8.14
CA LEU A 25 2.51 15.42 6.97
C LEU A 25 3.79 15.95 6.30
N THR A 26 4.76 15.07 6.12
CA THR A 26 6.05 15.39 5.52
C THR A 26 6.35 14.37 4.42
N TRP A 27 6.76 14.84 3.24
CA TRP A 27 7.02 13.98 2.09
C TRP A 27 8.53 13.80 1.90
N PHE A 28 9.09 12.69 2.37
CA PHE A 28 10.51 12.42 2.24
C PHE A 28 10.81 11.81 0.87
N THR A 29 11.61 12.50 0.06
CA THR A 29 12.01 12.00 -1.27
C THR A 29 13.27 11.12 -1.25
N GLU A 30 14.04 11.08 -0.16
CA GLU A 30 15.32 10.34 -0.10
C GLU A 30 15.32 9.17 0.91
N ILE A 31 14.82 9.37 2.16
CA ILE A 31 14.91 8.36 3.24
C ILE A 31 14.22 7.05 2.86
N GLY A 32 13.07 7.10 2.18
CA GLY A 32 12.31 5.92 1.79
C GLY A 32 12.39 5.55 0.31
N HIS A 33 12.91 6.45 -0.54
CA HIS A 33 12.95 6.23 -1.99
C HIS A 33 14.19 5.47 -2.42
N ASP A 34 15.37 5.80 -1.85
CA ASP A 34 16.65 5.23 -2.28
C ASP A 34 17.23 4.22 -1.26
N TYR A 35 16.88 4.32 0.03
CA TYR A 35 17.45 3.47 1.10
C TYR A 35 16.44 3.07 2.18
N ILE A 36 15.71 1.97 1.97
CA ILE A 36 14.66 1.47 2.89
C ILE A 36 15.13 1.24 4.34
N ASN A 37 16.42 0.94 4.55
CA ASN A 37 16.99 0.63 5.86
C ASN A 37 17.20 1.85 6.78
N GLN A 38 17.02 3.08 6.28
CA GLN A 38 17.22 4.29 7.10
C GLN A 38 16.00 4.66 7.94
N VAL A 39 14.87 4.01 7.69
CA VAL A 39 13.60 4.26 8.38
C VAL A 39 13.67 3.87 9.86
N GLU A 40 14.36 2.79 10.21
CA GLU A 40 14.48 2.28 11.59
C GLU A 40 15.15 3.28 12.55
N ILE A 41 16.04 4.14 12.04
CA ILE A 41 16.79 5.11 12.86
C ILE A 41 15.86 6.15 13.49
N ALA A 42 14.70 6.41 12.89
CA ALA A 42 13.76 7.40 13.37
C ALA A 42 12.85 6.91 14.51
N ASP A 43 12.78 5.60 14.79
CA ASP A 43 11.74 5.03 15.66
C ASP A 43 11.95 5.31 17.16
N GLU A 44 13.19 5.52 17.63
CA GLU A 44 13.48 5.73 19.06
C GLU A 44 13.14 7.14 19.56
N ASP A 45 12.99 8.12 18.65
CA ASP A 45 12.92 9.54 19.00
C ASP A 45 11.48 10.09 19.18
N PHE A 46 10.45 9.29 18.90
CA PHE A 46 9.07 9.79 18.84
C PHE A 46 8.14 9.22 19.94
N GLU A 47 7.57 10.12 20.75
CA GLU A 47 6.44 9.87 21.66
C GLU A 47 5.08 10.14 20.97
N VAL A 48 5.00 9.92 19.66
CA VAL A 48 3.82 10.18 18.83
C VAL A 48 3.43 8.95 18.01
N PHE A 49 2.23 8.97 17.44
CA PHE A 49 1.92 8.05 16.34
C PHE A 49 2.75 8.48 15.12
N LEU A 50 3.66 7.62 14.68
CA LEU A 50 4.47 7.84 13.49
C LEU A 50 4.01 6.86 12.40
N PHE A 51 3.79 7.40 11.21
CA PHE A 51 3.44 6.62 10.03
C PHE A 51 4.42 6.94 8.92
N ILE A 52 4.92 5.90 8.26
CA ILE A 52 5.78 6.05 7.08
C ILE A 52 5.13 5.22 5.99
N LEU A 53 4.84 5.87 4.87
CA LEU A 53 4.09 5.26 3.78
C LEU A 53 4.63 5.70 2.43
N GLY A 54 4.66 4.77 1.47
CA GLY A 54 4.86 5.05 0.05
C GLY A 54 3.52 5.26 -0.64
N ASP A 55 3.50 6.06 -1.70
CA ASP A 55 2.34 6.17 -2.59
C ASP A 55 2.26 5.02 -3.61
N HIS A 56 3.40 4.40 -3.89
CA HIS A 56 3.56 3.22 -4.73
C HIS A 56 4.68 2.32 -4.17
N GLY A 57 4.75 1.08 -4.65
CA GLY A 57 5.93 0.24 -4.43
C GLY A 57 7.02 0.50 -5.46
N HIS A 58 8.04 -0.36 -5.53
CA HIS A 58 9.17 -0.11 -6.42
C HIS A 58 8.76 -0.27 -7.91
N ARG A 59 8.88 0.81 -8.68
CA ARG A 59 8.38 0.90 -10.08
C ARG A 59 9.43 1.28 -11.11
N PHE A 60 10.71 1.23 -10.73
CA PHE A 60 11.83 1.58 -11.58
C PHE A 60 12.72 0.36 -11.82
N ASP A 61 13.73 0.53 -12.67
CA ASP A 61 14.73 -0.49 -13.02
C ASP A 61 14.19 -1.75 -13.72
N ASP A 62 15.10 -2.66 -14.05
CA ASP A 62 14.77 -3.87 -14.80
C ASP A 62 13.89 -4.85 -14.02
N ILE A 63 13.76 -4.69 -12.69
CA ILE A 63 12.93 -5.58 -11.85
C ILE A 63 11.46 -5.53 -12.25
N ILE A 64 10.92 -4.41 -12.74
CA ILE A 64 9.53 -4.31 -13.23
C ILE A 64 9.24 -5.23 -14.44
N ARG A 65 10.28 -5.76 -15.10
CA ARG A 65 10.13 -6.76 -16.16
C ARG A 65 9.80 -8.14 -15.61
N THR A 66 10.10 -8.41 -14.34
CA THR A 66 9.78 -9.66 -13.65
C THR A 66 8.34 -9.67 -13.13
N SER A 67 7.77 -10.84 -12.84
CA SER A 67 6.44 -10.92 -12.18
C SER A 67 6.49 -10.36 -10.76
N ILE A 68 7.58 -10.60 -10.03
CA ILE A 68 7.75 -10.06 -8.68
C ILE A 68 7.82 -8.54 -8.70
N GLY A 69 8.57 -7.91 -9.61
CA GLY A 69 8.64 -6.45 -9.68
C GLY A 69 7.30 -5.78 -9.98
N ARG A 70 6.45 -6.38 -10.84
CA ARG A 70 5.08 -5.88 -11.06
C ARG A 70 4.16 -6.10 -9.86
N MET A 71 4.40 -7.13 -9.06
CA MET A 71 3.70 -7.32 -7.79
C MET A 71 4.15 -6.26 -6.78
N GLU A 72 5.46 -6.07 -6.62
CA GLU A 72 6.06 -5.06 -5.75
C GLU A 72 5.62 -3.64 -6.11
N GLU A 73 5.48 -3.29 -7.40
CA GLU A 73 4.95 -2.00 -7.84
C GLU A 73 3.58 -1.67 -7.21
N ARG A 74 2.75 -2.70 -6.98
CA ARG A 74 1.40 -2.59 -6.39
C ARG A 74 1.39 -2.69 -4.86
N LEU A 75 2.55 -2.84 -4.23
CA LEU A 75 2.72 -2.94 -2.78
C LEU A 75 3.47 -1.70 -2.25
N PRO A 76 2.75 -0.60 -1.98
CA PRO A 76 3.36 0.54 -1.31
C PRO A 76 3.86 0.15 0.08
N PHE A 77 5.03 0.68 0.45
CA PHE A 77 5.55 0.52 1.80
C PHE A 77 4.59 1.14 2.83
N PHE A 78 4.42 0.50 3.97
CA PHE A 78 3.68 1.05 5.11
C PHE A 78 4.30 0.55 6.41
N SER A 79 4.65 1.47 7.30
CA SER A 79 4.99 1.19 8.68
C SER A 79 4.28 2.16 9.63
N MET A 80 4.06 1.68 10.84
CA MET A 80 3.40 2.44 11.90
C MET A 80 4.11 2.16 13.22
N SER A 81 4.49 3.23 13.93
CA SER A 81 4.99 3.17 15.29
C SER A 81 4.01 3.89 16.22
N LEU A 82 3.72 3.26 17.35
CA LEU A 82 2.82 3.80 18.38
C LEU A 82 3.64 4.55 19.45
N PRO A 83 3.05 5.57 20.10
CA PRO A 83 3.64 6.22 21.26
C PRO A 83 4.18 5.21 22.29
N LYS A 84 5.32 5.50 22.92
CA LYS A 84 6.02 4.58 23.82
C LYS A 84 5.15 4.20 25.01
N ASN A 85 4.39 5.15 25.55
CA ASN A 85 3.43 4.89 26.63
C ASN A 85 2.39 3.83 26.23
N ILE A 86 1.82 3.88 25.02
CA ILE A 86 0.87 2.89 24.53
C ILE A 86 1.57 1.54 24.34
N ARG A 87 2.77 1.52 23.72
CA ARG A 87 3.55 0.29 23.54
C ARG A 87 3.84 -0.43 24.86
N GLN A 88 4.12 0.33 25.92
CA GLN A 88 4.45 -0.20 27.24
C GLN A 88 3.22 -0.61 28.07
N GLN A 89 2.15 0.19 28.02
CA GLN A 89 0.99 0.05 28.90
C GLN A 89 -0.12 -0.80 28.28
N ARG A 90 -0.23 -0.86 26.95
CA ARG A 90 -1.36 -1.46 26.21
C ARG A 90 -0.92 -2.63 25.35
N LYS A 91 -0.53 -3.73 26.02
CA LYS A 91 -0.15 -4.99 25.37
C LYS A 91 -1.26 -5.58 24.50
N ASP A 92 -2.51 -5.33 24.86
CA ASP A 92 -3.69 -5.73 24.10
C ASP A 92 -3.73 -5.07 22.71
N ILE A 93 -3.46 -3.76 22.61
CA ILE A 93 -3.34 -3.04 21.33
C ILE A 93 -2.13 -3.56 20.55
N MET A 94 -0.98 -3.70 21.21
CA MET A 94 0.23 -4.19 20.55
C MET A 94 0.04 -5.60 19.95
N ASN A 95 -0.68 -6.48 20.65
CA ASN A 95 -1.01 -7.80 20.12
C ASN A 95 -1.90 -7.73 18.88
N VAL A 96 -2.84 -6.77 18.83
CA VAL A 96 -3.67 -6.53 17.66
C VAL A 96 -2.85 -6.00 16.49
N VAL A 97 -2.02 -4.97 16.71
CA VAL A 97 -1.15 -4.40 15.68
C VAL A 97 -0.20 -5.45 15.11
N ASN A 98 0.41 -6.27 15.96
CA ASN A 98 1.30 -7.36 15.55
C ASN A 98 0.57 -8.47 14.78
N LYS A 99 -0.71 -8.72 15.04
CA LYS A 99 -1.52 -9.64 14.23
C LYS A 99 -1.86 -9.02 12.88
N ASN A 100 -2.30 -7.77 12.90
CA ASN A 100 -2.69 -7.02 11.71
C ASN A 100 -1.53 -6.80 10.73
N SER A 101 -0.28 -6.78 11.19
CA SER A 101 0.90 -6.70 10.32
C SER A 101 1.06 -7.91 9.39
N ASN A 102 0.33 -9.01 9.63
CA ASN A 102 0.30 -10.20 8.78
C ASN A 102 -0.99 -10.29 7.92
N ALA A 103 -1.88 -9.29 7.97
CA ALA A 103 -3.13 -9.25 7.21
C ALA A 103 -3.02 -8.28 6.03
N LEU A 104 -3.82 -8.47 4.96
CA LEU A 104 -3.66 -7.74 3.70
C LEU A 104 -3.58 -6.21 3.82
N THR A 105 -4.58 -5.43 4.18
CA THR A 105 -4.52 -3.95 4.35
C THR A 105 -4.41 -3.09 3.10
N SER A 106 -4.99 -1.90 3.23
CA SER A 106 -5.00 -0.84 2.23
C SER A 106 -4.98 0.52 2.94
N PHE A 107 -4.77 1.61 2.20
CA PHE A 107 -4.81 2.95 2.77
C PHE A 107 -6.19 3.36 3.32
N TRP A 108 -7.24 2.57 3.07
CA TRP A 108 -8.51 2.72 3.79
C TRP A 108 -8.38 2.35 5.27
N ASN A 109 -7.60 1.32 5.60
CA ASN A 109 -7.31 0.99 7.00
C ASN A 109 -6.53 2.13 7.68
N PHE A 110 -5.55 2.72 6.98
CA PHE A 110 -4.82 3.89 7.48
C PHE A 110 -5.75 5.08 7.75
N TYR A 111 -6.62 5.44 6.80
CA TYR A 111 -7.61 6.50 6.99
C TYR A 111 -8.49 6.27 8.23
N VAL A 112 -9.02 5.06 8.40
CA VAL A 112 -9.84 4.72 9.57
C VAL A 112 -9.02 4.72 10.86
N THR A 113 -7.75 4.33 10.81
CA THR A 113 -6.81 4.39 11.94
C THR A 113 -6.59 5.83 12.40
N LEU A 114 -6.35 6.77 11.47
CA LEU A 114 -6.23 8.19 11.81
C LEU A 114 -7.50 8.70 12.48
N LYS A 115 -8.67 8.31 11.97
CA LYS A 115 -9.96 8.67 12.59
C LYS A 115 -10.10 8.06 13.99
N ASP A 116 -9.72 6.80 14.19
CA ASP A 116 -9.74 6.13 15.50
C ASP A 116 -8.85 6.88 16.50
N ILE A 117 -7.63 7.27 16.09
CA ILE A 117 -6.69 8.06 16.91
C ILE A 117 -7.27 9.42 17.31
N THR A 118 -7.93 10.13 16.37
CA THR A 118 -8.52 11.45 16.70
C THR A 118 -9.66 11.39 17.73
N ASN A 119 -10.25 10.20 17.96
CA ASN A 119 -11.31 9.99 18.94
C ASN A 119 -10.83 9.20 20.16
N MET A 120 -9.51 9.04 20.30
CA MET A 120 -8.88 8.33 21.40
C MET A 120 -8.83 9.26 22.63
N ASP A 121 -9.95 9.40 23.35
CA ASP A 121 -9.96 10.17 24.60
C ASP A 121 -9.16 9.45 25.70
N ASN A 122 -8.49 10.25 26.52
CA ASN A 122 -7.32 9.88 27.33
C ASN A 122 -7.48 8.75 28.36
N ASN A 123 -8.64 8.11 28.57
CA ASN A 123 -8.75 7.12 29.67
C ASN A 123 -9.66 5.89 29.50
N ASP A 124 -10.49 5.69 28.45
CA ASP A 124 -11.44 4.53 28.49
C ASP A 124 -11.81 3.78 27.18
N PHE A 125 -11.26 4.09 26.01
CA PHE A 125 -11.95 3.71 24.74
C PHE A 125 -11.51 2.45 23.98
N PHE A 126 -10.73 1.57 24.60
CA PHE A 126 -10.42 0.25 24.00
C PHE A 126 -11.25 -0.87 24.62
N GLU A 127 -12.50 -0.60 24.96
CA GLU A 127 -13.45 -1.70 25.07
C GLU A 127 -13.49 -2.42 23.71
N TYR A 128 -12.86 -3.59 23.71
CA TYR A 128 -12.56 -4.49 22.60
C TYR A 128 -13.80 -4.94 21.79
N ASN A 129 -14.98 -4.41 22.11
CA ASN A 129 -16.29 -4.82 21.61
C ASN A 129 -16.99 -3.83 20.68
N GLN A 130 -16.42 -2.66 20.38
CA GLN A 130 -16.92 -1.88 19.25
C GLN A 130 -16.22 -2.33 17.96
N SER A 131 -16.73 -3.43 17.43
CA SER A 131 -16.71 -3.75 15.99
C SER A 131 -17.36 -2.65 15.11
N SER A 132 -17.88 -1.58 15.73
CA SER A 132 -18.75 -0.57 15.12
C SER A 132 -18.05 0.73 14.68
N ILE A 133 -16.74 0.75 14.43
CA ILE A 133 -16.13 1.89 13.73
C ILE A 133 -16.26 1.75 12.20
N ILE A 134 -16.33 0.49 11.74
CA ILE A 134 -16.77 0.16 10.39
C ILE A 134 -18.21 0.69 10.26
N ASP A 135 -18.47 1.41 9.19
CA ASP A 135 -19.68 2.21 8.93
C ASP A 135 -19.80 3.58 9.65
N VAL A 136 -19.01 3.87 10.68
CA VAL A 136 -19.01 5.22 11.31
C VAL A 136 -18.10 6.19 10.54
N TYR A 137 -16.86 5.77 10.25
CA TYR A 137 -15.91 6.61 9.51
C TYR A 137 -15.73 6.21 8.04
N SER A 138 -15.88 4.91 7.74
CA SER A 138 -15.75 4.38 6.39
C SER A 138 -16.38 2.99 6.31
N LYS A 139 -16.88 2.67 5.12
CA LYS A 139 -17.28 1.30 4.75
C LYS A 139 -16.15 0.50 4.10
N ARG A 140 -15.00 1.14 3.88
CA ARG A 140 -13.90 0.60 3.04
C ARG A 140 -12.75 0.00 3.83
N GLY A 141 -12.69 0.22 5.14
CA GLY A 141 -11.57 -0.23 5.95
C GLY A 141 -11.89 -0.24 7.44
N GLU A 142 -11.01 -0.91 8.17
CA GLU A 142 -11.05 -1.08 9.63
C GLU A 142 -9.81 -0.43 10.24
N SER A 143 -9.88 0.04 11.48
CA SER A 143 -8.70 0.59 12.16
C SER A 143 -7.63 -0.48 12.36
N LEU A 144 -6.36 -0.14 12.11
CA LEU A 144 -5.21 -1.00 12.36
C LEU A 144 -4.96 -1.25 13.86
N LEU A 145 -5.63 -0.48 14.73
CA LEU A 145 -5.60 -0.66 16.19
C LEU A 145 -6.68 -1.64 16.69
N ARG A 146 -7.48 -2.23 15.77
CA ARG A 146 -8.55 -3.19 16.04
C ARG A 146 -8.33 -4.48 15.24
N PRO A 147 -8.80 -5.66 15.69
CA PRO A 147 -8.58 -6.91 14.97
C PRO A 147 -9.11 -6.83 13.54
N ILE A 148 -8.26 -7.19 12.58
CA ILE A 148 -8.61 -7.31 11.17
C ILE A 148 -8.67 -8.80 10.80
N ASN A 149 -9.62 -9.17 9.94
CA ASN A 149 -9.67 -10.51 9.38
C ASN A 149 -8.44 -10.79 8.49
N ASP A 150 -7.65 -11.79 8.85
CA ASP A 150 -6.43 -12.21 8.15
C ASP A 150 -6.71 -12.99 6.86
N LYS A 151 -7.94 -13.47 6.66
CA LYS A 151 -8.37 -14.20 5.45
C LYS A 151 -8.99 -13.31 4.37
N ARG A 152 -8.87 -11.99 4.48
CA ARG A 152 -9.48 -11.05 3.55
C ARG A 152 -8.76 -11.04 2.19
N ASN A 153 -9.52 -10.91 1.12
CA ASN A 153 -8.98 -10.73 -0.24
C ASN A 153 -8.95 -9.22 -0.62
N CYS A 154 -8.48 -8.90 -1.83
CA CYS A 154 -8.43 -7.51 -2.32
C CYS A 154 -9.80 -6.81 -2.31
N LYS A 155 -10.88 -7.54 -2.63
CA LYS A 155 -12.24 -6.99 -2.63
C LYS A 155 -12.67 -6.62 -1.21
N ASP A 156 -12.43 -7.50 -0.23
CA ASP A 156 -12.71 -7.24 1.19
C ASP A 156 -11.87 -6.06 1.72
N ALA A 157 -10.62 -5.95 1.27
CA ALA A 157 -9.71 -4.84 1.60
C ALA A 157 -9.98 -3.54 0.80
N ASN A 158 -11.00 -3.53 -0.07
CA ASN A 158 -11.35 -2.42 -0.96
C ASN A 158 -10.17 -1.94 -1.83
N ILE A 159 -9.33 -2.88 -2.27
CA ILE A 159 -8.24 -2.67 -3.23
C ILE A 159 -8.82 -2.90 -4.65
N PRO A 160 -8.74 -1.92 -5.56
CA PRO A 160 -9.17 -2.10 -6.94
C PRO A 160 -8.44 -3.25 -7.63
N GLU A 161 -9.10 -3.91 -8.58
CA GLU A 161 -8.57 -5.13 -9.22
C GLU A 161 -7.22 -4.87 -9.90
N GLU A 162 -7.05 -3.70 -10.53
CA GLU A 162 -5.81 -3.27 -11.18
C GLU A 162 -4.61 -3.14 -10.22
N PHE A 163 -4.87 -2.90 -8.92
CA PHE A 163 -3.87 -2.76 -7.86
C PHE A 163 -3.80 -3.98 -6.95
N CYS A 164 -4.58 -5.03 -7.20
CA CYS A 164 -4.57 -6.22 -6.36
C CYS A 164 -3.25 -6.98 -6.51
N PRO A 165 -2.45 -7.15 -5.44
CA PRO A 165 -1.19 -7.88 -5.51
C PRO A 165 -1.39 -9.41 -5.58
N CYS A 166 -2.61 -9.90 -5.31
CA CYS A 166 -2.94 -11.33 -5.30
C CYS A 166 -3.14 -11.93 -6.70
N GLN A 167 -2.79 -11.22 -7.79
CA GLN A 167 -2.99 -11.72 -9.15
C GLN A 167 -1.91 -12.72 -9.56
N GLN A 168 -2.30 -13.77 -10.28
CA GLN A 168 -1.35 -14.70 -10.88
C GLN A 168 -1.13 -14.37 -12.36
N GLU A 169 0.13 -14.28 -12.77
CA GLU A 169 0.50 -14.17 -14.18
C GLU A 169 0.75 -15.55 -14.80
N ILE A 170 0.04 -15.86 -15.88
CA ILE A 170 0.25 -17.05 -16.69
C ILE A 170 0.78 -16.65 -18.06
N SER A 171 1.90 -17.24 -18.48
CA SER A 171 2.44 -17.02 -19.82
C SER A 171 1.60 -17.76 -20.84
N LEU A 172 1.20 -17.06 -21.91
CA LEU A 172 0.53 -17.65 -23.06
C LEU A 172 1.55 -17.98 -24.16
N PRO A 173 1.37 -19.09 -24.90
CA PRO A 173 2.15 -19.33 -26.10
C PRO A 173 2.02 -18.16 -27.08
N ILE A 174 3.11 -17.77 -27.73
CA ILE A 174 3.08 -16.69 -28.74
C ILE A 174 2.16 -17.06 -29.90
N ASN A 175 2.10 -18.34 -30.25
CA ASN A 175 1.25 -18.86 -31.33
C ASN A 175 -0.20 -19.13 -30.90
N ASP A 176 -0.57 -18.80 -29.66
CA ASP A 176 -1.95 -18.90 -29.20
C ASP A 176 -2.85 -17.93 -29.97
N GLU A 177 -4.07 -18.34 -30.30
CA GLU A 177 -5.02 -17.47 -31.01
C GLU A 177 -5.30 -16.18 -30.20
N ARG A 178 -5.41 -16.30 -28.88
CA ARG A 178 -5.65 -15.18 -27.95
C ARG A 178 -4.51 -14.16 -28.02
N SER A 179 -3.28 -14.63 -28.18
CA SER A 179 -2.09 -13.78 -28.33
C SER A 179 -2.23 -12.82 -29.51
N ASN A 180 -2.72 -13.32 -30.64
CA ASN A 180 -2.96 -12.51 -31.84
C ASN A 180 -4.13 -11.54 -31.67
N ILE A 181 -5.24 -11.99 -31.07
CA ILE A 181 -6.42 -11.17 -30.83
C ILE A 181 -6.07 -9.99 -29.90
N LEU A 182 -5.47 -10.26 -28.74
CA LEU A 182 -5.10 -9.25 -27.76
C LEU A 182 -4.13 -8.22 -28.34
N SER A 183 -3.13 -8.69 -29.08
CA SER A 183 -2.15 -7.82 -29.73
C SER A 183 -2.83 -6.87 -30.74
N ARG A 184 -3.76 -7.38 -31.57
CA ARG A 184 -4.52 -6.55 -32.51
C ARG A 184 -5.44 -5.55 -31.81
N MET A 185 -6.10 -5.96 -30.73
CA MET A 185 -6.92 -5.04 -29.93
C MET A 185 -6.07 -3.91 -29.36
N PHE A 186 -4.91 -4.24 -28.78
CA PHE A 186 -3.99 -3.26 -28.21
C PHE A 186 -3.50 -2.24 -29.26
N ILE A 187 -3.04 -2.69 -30.43
CA ILE A 187 -2.52 -1.78 -31.47
C ILE A 187 -3.63 -0.91 -32.07
N ASN A 188 -4.84 -1.45 -32.24
CA ASN A 188 -5.99 -0.70 -32.74
C ASN A 188 -6.42 0.38 -31.74
N TYR A 189 -6.49 0.04 -30.45
CA TYR A 189 -6.80 1.01 -29.40
C TYR A 189 -5.73 2.09 -29.28
N SER A 190 -4.45 1.70 -29.36
CA SER A 190 -3.33 2.65 -29.37
C SER A 190 -3.43 3.63 -30.54
N ASN A 191 -3.65 3.12 -31.75
CA ASN A 191 -3.85 3.95 -32.94
C ASN A 191 -5.10 4.83 -32.86
N PHE A 192 -6.17 4.36 -32.21
CA PHE A 192 -7.37 5.15 -31.96
C PHE A 192 -7.07 6.36 -31.06
N ILE A 193 -6.33 6.19 -29.97
CA ILE A 193 -5.89 7.30 -29.10
C ILE A 193 -5.01 8.29 -29.89
N LEU A 194 -4.14 7.78 -30.76
CA LEU A 194 -3.22 8.59 -31.56
C LEU A 194 -3.87 9.27 -32.78
N TYR A 195 -5.13 8.96 -33.10
CA TYR A 195 -5.78 9.40 -34.34
C TYR A 195 -5.76 10.92 -34.55
N ASN A 196 -5.96 11.70 -33.48
CA ASN A 196 -5.96 13.16 -33.55
C ASN A 196 -4.55 13.79 -33.60
N ASN A 197 -3.49 12.99 -33.49
CA ASN A 197 -2.10 13.42 -33.45
C ASN A 197 -1.28 12.85 -34.61
N THR A 198 -1.92 12.47 -35.72
CA THR A 198 -1.28 11.85 -36.90
C THR A 198 -0.25 12.74 -37.60
N ASN A 199 -0.29 14.05 -37.34
CA ASN A 199 0.70 15.04 -37.76
C ASN A 199 2.04 14.95 -37.01
N VAL A 200 2.08 14.29 -35.85
CA VAL A 200 3.31 14.06 -35.05
C VAL A 200 3.55 12.59 -34.72
N CYS A 201 2.55 11.72 -34.88
CA CYS A 201 2.62 10.29 -34.58
C CYS A 201 2.36 9.45 -35.84
N GLU A 202 3.21 8.46 -36.08
CA GLU A 202 3.00 7.46 -37.14
C GLU A 202 2.00 6.38 -36.68
N LYS A 203 1.31 5.76 -37.65
CA LYS A 203 0.44 4.61 -37.37
C LYS A 203 1.28 3.44 -36.86
N LEU A 204 0.95 2.95 -35.67
CA LEU A 204 1.66 1.85 -35.03
C LEU A 204 1.29 0.50 -35.66
N GLU A 205 2.29 -0.35 -35.85
CA GLU A 205 2.14 -1.73 -36.31
C GLU A 205 2.94 -2.69 -35.43
N ILE A 206 2.44 -3.93 -35.29
CA ILE A 206 3.10 -4.94 -34.46
C ILE A 206 4.14 -5.66 -35.31
N LYS A 207 5.42 -5.46 -34.99
CA LYS A 207 6.53 -6.15 -35.67
C LYS A 207 6.76 -7.56 -35.13
N LYS A 208 6.74 -7.72 -33.81
CA LYS A 208 7.03 -9.00 -33.14
C LYS A 208 6.41 -9.02 -31.75
N ILE A 209 5.81 -10.14 -31.38
CA ILE A 209 5.35 -10.43 -30.02
C ILE A 209 6.48 -11.18 -29.31
N HIS A 210 6.96 -10.65 -28.18
CA HIS A 210 8.01 -11.29 -27.37
C HIS A 210 7.45 -12.15 -26.24
N ASN A 211 6.42 -11.66 -25.57
CA ASN A 211 5.78 -12.34 -24.45
C ASN A 211 4.34 -11.83 -24.32
N ILE A 212 3.41 -12.71 -23.97
CA ILE A 212 2.05 -12.37 -23.59
C ILE A 212 1.73 -13.12 -22.32
N LYS A 213 1.17 -12.39 -21.36
CA LYS A 213 0.75 -12.94 -20.08
C LYS A 213 -0.70 -12.61 -19.84
N MET A 214 -1.42 -13.58 -19.29
CA MET A 214 -2.76 -13.43 -18.77
C MET A 214 -2.69 -13.24 -17.27
N LEU A 215 -3.39 -12.22 -16.76
CA LEU A 215 -3.64 -12.06 -15.33
C LEU A 215 -4.87 -12.89 -15.00
N LEU A 216 -4.72 -13.88 -14.13
CA LEU A 216 -5.87 -14.56 -13.55
C LEU A 216 -6.23 -13.86 -12.23
N PRO A 217 -7.51 -13.48 -12.03
CA PRO A 217 -8.00 -13.20 -10.70
C PRO A 217 -7.85 -14.47 -9.86
N PHE A 218 -7.42 -14.34 -8.61
CA PHE A 218 -7.40 -15.46 -7.69
C PHE A 218 -8.85 -15.91 -7.45
N THR A 219 -9.29 -16.93 -8.18
CA THR A 219 -10.48 -17.70 -7.79
C THR A 219 -10.10 -18.49 -6.55
N GLU A 220 -10.95 -18.42 -5.53
CA GLU A 220 -10.78 -18.97 -4.18
C GLU A 220 -10.05 -20.33 -4.11
N GLU A 221 -9.18 -20.42 -3.09
CA GLU A 221 -8.54 -21.61 -2.52
C GLU A 221 -7.69 -22.49 -3.46
N LYS A 222 -6.38 -22.22 -3.48
CA LYS A 222 -5.43 -23.34 -3.38
C LYS A 222 -4.96 -23.40 -1.94
N GLU A 223 -5.26 -24.51 -1.26
CA GLU A 223 -4.67 -24.87 0.02
C GLU A 223 -3.14 -24.68 -0.06
N SER A 224 -2.64 -23.86 0.86
CA SER A 224 -1.31 -23.89 1.46
C SER A 224 -0.17 -24.50 0.64
N PHE A 225 0.77 -23.66 0.20
CA PHE A 225 2.18 -24.04 0.19
C PHE A 225 3.01 -22.90 0.78
N PHE A 226 3.01 -22.81 2.11
CA PHE A 226 4.13 -22.23 2.82
C PHE A 226 5.25 -23.27 2.82
N GLN A 227 6.34 -22.97 2.12
CA GLN A 227 7.63 -23.58 2.41
C GLN A 227 8.61 -22.44 2.64
N PHE A 228 8.76 -22.08 3.91
CA PHE A 228 9.86 -21.24 4.38
C PHE A 228 11.17 -22.01 4.21
N ILE A 229 12.21 -21.32 3.74
CA ILE A 229 13.60 -21.61 4.09
C ILE A 229 13.94 -20.73 5.28
#